data_AF-A0A558D5K5-F1
#
_entry.id   AF-A0A558D5K5-F1
#
_cell.length_a   1.000
_cell.length_b   1.000
_cell.length_c   1.000
_cell.angle_alpha   90.00
_cell.angle_beta   90.00
_cell.angle_gamma   90.00
#
_symmetry.space_group_name_H-M   'P 1'
#
loop_
_entity.id
_entity.type
_entity.pdbx_description
1 polymer ?
#
loop_
_entity_poly.entity_id
_entity_poly.type
_entity_poly.pdbx_seq_one_letter_code
_entity_poly.pdbx_strand_id
1 'polypeptide(L)'
;MRPRPLAAALAGFATLTLAACSSHQDASGASGSGAAAVNSAAVTWSDHVCEVVRAGGVKLSQLPAVDPSAPARAKDSLVTYLGSLSEALTELAGGIQREGVPPVHDGQATLERAMSTLDASKSSVDTAKAKLAAAAVTDQATFEQAVREASTAFQRLGTTDGPTKDLKDNPELAQAFTQAPNCRNLDTA
;
A
#
# COMPACT_ATOMS: atom_id res chain seq x y z
N MET A 1 -20.41 -21.94 27.40
CA MET A 1 -20.76 -23.36 27.64
C MET A 1 -22.27 -23.55 27.46
N ARG A 2 -22.65 -24.66 26.79
CA ARG A 2 -24.00 -25.19 26.45
C ARG A 2 -24.79 -24.50 25.31
N PRO A 3 -25.57 -25.25 24.51
CA PRO A 3 -25.30 -26.56 23.90
C PRO A 3 -25.65 -26.60 22.38
N ARG A 4 -25.17 -27.63 21.69
CA ARG A 4 -25.49 -27.98 20.28
C ARG A 4 -26.76 -28.85 20.25
N PRO A 5 -27.57 -28.78 19.17
CA PRO A 5 -28.31 -29.94 18.70
C PRO A 5 -27.64 -30.57 17.48
N LEU A 6 -27.43 -31.88 17.58
CA LEU A 6 -27.18 -32.82 16.48
C LEU A 6 -28.52 -33.14 15.80
N ALA A 7 -28.54 -33.18 14.47
CA ALA A 7 -29.47 -34.03 13.72
C ALA A 7 -28.79 -34.48 12.42
N ALA A 8 -28.77 -35.81 12.26
CA ALA A 8 -28.16 -36.56 11.18
C ALA A 8 -29.16 -36.86 10.04
N ALA A 9 -28.66 -37.63 9.07
CA ALA A 9 -29.37 -38.39 8.02
C ALA A 9 -29.62 -37.64 6.69
N LEU A 10 -29.54 -38.24 5.50
CA LEU A 10 -29.05 -39.51 4.93
C LEU A 10 -29.29 -39.39 3.39
N ALA A 11 -28.62 -40.23 2.59
CA ALA A 11 -28.87 -40.53 1.16
C ALA A 11 -28.44 -39.45 0.14
N GLY A 12 -27.67 -39.74 -0.91
CA GLY A 12 -27.44 -41.00 -1.61
C GLY A 12 -28.19 -41.01 -2.93
N PHE A 13 -27.61 -40.47 -4.00
CA PHE A 13 -27.97 -40.80 -5.38
C PHE A 13 -26.72 -40.70 -6.28
N ALA A 14 -26.15 -41.85 -6.59
CA ALA A 14 -25.26 -42.03 -7.73
C ALA A 14 -26.13 -42.33 -8.95
N THR A 15 -26.08 -41.48 -9.97
CA THR A 15 -26.57 -41.80 -11.31
C THR A 15 -25.40 -41.76 -12.26
N LEU A 16 -24.89 -42.96 -12.60
CA LEU A 16 -24.16 -43.19 -13.84
C LEU A 16 -25.15 -43.11 -15.00
N THR A 17 -24.91 -42.22 -15.96
CA THR A 17 -25.47 -42.35 -17.30
C THR A 17 -24.32 -42.55 -18.29
N LEU A 18 -24.34 -43.69 -18.99
CA LEU A 18 -23.44 -44.01 -20.08
C LEU A 18 -23.97 -43.42 -21.40
N ALA A 19 -23.00 -42.97 -22.20
CA ALA A 19 -22.92 -43.02 -23.66
C ALA A 19 -23.86 -42.14 -24.52
N ALA A 20 -23.23 -41.19 -25.24
CA ALA A 20 -23.42 -41.02 -26.68
C ALA A 20 -22.23 -40.25 -27.28
N CYS A 21 -21.41 -40.93 -28.09
CA CYS A 21 -20.58 -40.27 -29.09
C CYS A 21 -21.44 -40.04 -30.34
N SER A 22 -21.68 -38.78 -30.70
CA SER A 22 -22.05 -38.40 -32.05
C SER A 22 -21.41 -37.05 -32.36
N SER A 23 -20.52 -37.04 -33.33
CA SER A 23 -19.84 -35.88 -33.88
C SER A 23 -20.79 -34.97 -34.64
N HIS A 24 -20.97 -33.73 -34.17
CA HIS A 24 -21.33 -32.59 -35.01
C HIS A 24 -20.75 -31.31 -34.40
N GLN A 25 -19.99 -30.59 -35.21
CA GLN A 25 -19.51 -29.24 -34.91
C GLN A 25 -20.72 -28.32 -34.91
N ASP A 26 -21.01 -27.69 -33.79
CA ASP A 26 -21.74 -26.44 -33.74
C ASP A 26 -21.16 -25.59 -32.62
N ALA A 27 -20.93 -24.33 -32.96
CA ALA A 27 -20.29 -23.33 -32.12
C ALA A 27 -20.96 -23.24 -30.75
N SER A 28 -20.26 -23.72 -29.73
CA SER A 28 -20.59 -23.47 -28.33
C SER A 28 -20.43 -21.98 -28.04
N GLY A 29 -21.51 -21.24 -28.28
CA GLY A 29 -21.83 -20.04 -27.53
C GLY A 29 -22.02 -20.43 -26.06
N ALA A 30 -20.90 -20.59 -25.35
CA ALA A 30 -20.89 -20.56 -23.91
C ALA A 30 -20.97 -19.09 -23.51
N SER A 31 -22.19 -18.64 -23.19
CA SER A 31 -22.42 -17.51 -22.30
C SER A 31 -21.87 -17.86 -20.91
N GLY A 32 -20.55 -17.88 -20.80
CA GLY A 32 -19.85 -17.77 -19.53
C GLY A 32 -19.68 -16.29 -19.25
N SER A 33 -20.30 -15.81 -18.19
CA SER A 33 -20.09 -14.48 -17.61
C SER A 33 -18.59 -14.29 -17.38
N GLY A 34 -17.90 -13.73 -18.36
CA GLY A 34 -16.45 -13.63 -18.41
C GLY A 34 -15.97 -12.57 -17.43
N ALA A 35 -15.85 -12.93 -16.15
CA ALA A 35 -14.89 -12.26 -15.30
C ALA A 35 -13.52 -12.46 -15.96
N ALA A 36 -12.96 -11.38 -16.52
CA ALA A 36 -11.61 -11.39 -17.07
C ALA A 36 -10.69 -12.05 -16.04
N ALA A 37 -9.97 -13.09 -16.47
CA ALA A 37 -9.03 -13.78 -15.59
C ALA A 37 -8.01 -12.75 -15.07
N VAL A 38 -7.81 -12.70 -13.76
CA VAL A 38 -6.87 -11.76 -13.13
C VAL A 38 -5.47 -12.06 -13.64
N ASN A 39 -4.76 -11.02 -14.08
CA ASN A 39 -3.38 -11.10 -14.53
C ASN A 39 -2.46 -11.53 -13.37
N SER A 40 -2.00 -12.79 -13.38
CA SER A 40 -1.19 -13.36 -12.29
C SER A 40 0.16 -12.68 -12.13
N ALA A 41 0.77 -12.19 -13.21
CA ALA A 41 2.02 -11.44 -13.14
C ALA A 41 1.82 -10.10 -12.41
N ALA A 42 0.69 -9.42 -12.65
CA ALA A 42 0.35 -8.18 -11.94
C ALA A 42 0.09 -8.44 -10.45
N VAL A 43 -0.50 -9.59 -10.10
CA VAL A 43 -0.68 -10.01 -8.70
C VAL A 43 0.66 -10.21 -8.01
N THR A 44 1.58 -10.97 -8.62
CA THR A 44 2.92 -11.19 -8.06
C THR A 44 3.69 -9.88 -7.90
N TRP A 45 3.65 -9.00 -8.91
CA TRP A 45 4.29 -7.68 -8.83
C TRP A 45 3.71 -6.85 -7.67
N SER A 46 2.38 -6.83 -7.53
CA SER A 46 1.70 -6.09 -6.46
C SER A 46 2.04 -6.66 -5.08
N ASP A 47 2.20 -7.98 -4.97
CA ASP A 47 2.60 -8.65 -3.73
C ASP A 47 3.98 -8.20 -3.24
N HIS A 48 4.97 -8.17 -4.13
CA HIS A 48 6.31 -7.67 -3.81
C HIS A 48 6.31 -6.17 -3.46
N VAL A 49 5.56 -5.35 -4.20
CA VAL A 49 5.39 -3.93 -3.84
C VAL A 49 4.80 -3.77 -2.44
N CYS A 50 3.82 -4.58 -2.06
CA CYS A 50 3.25 -4.54 -0.72
C CYS A 50 4.22 -5.00 0.38
N GLU A 51 5.15 -5.91 0.07
CA GLU A 51 6.25 -6.26 0.97
C GLU A 51 7.18 -5.05 1.19
N VAL A 52 7.56 -4.34 0.13
CA VAL A 52 8.36 -3.10 0.21
C VAL A 52 7.63 -2.04 1.04
N VAL A 53 6.34 -1.83 0.78
CA VAL A 53 5.49 -0.87 1.51
C VAL A 53 5.42 -1.22 2.99
N ARG A 54 5.25 -2.50 3.34
CA ARG A 54 5.24 -2.94 4.74
C ARG A 54 6.57 -2.64 5.43
N ALA A 55 7.69 -2.99 4.80
CA ALA A 55 9.01 -2.74 5.35
C ALA A 55 9.25 -1.24 5.61
N GLY A 56 8.79 -0.37 4.69
CA GLY A 56 8.78 1.07 4.89
C GLY A 56 7.85 1.52 6.01
N GLY A 57 6.60 1.05 6.03
CA GLY A 57 5.59 1.42 7.02
C GLY A 57 6.00 1.14 8.47
N VAL A 58 6.69 0.02 8.72
CA VAL A 58 7.26 -0.27 10.05
C VAL A 58 8.22 0.82 10.51
N LYS A 59 9.10 1.32 9.62
CA LYS A 59 10.01 2.42 9.94
C LYS A 59 9.25 3.73 10.20
N LEU A 60 8.18 3.98 9.45
CA LEU A 60 7.37 5.21 9.58
C LEU A 60 6.53 5.26 10.85
N SER A 61 6.08 4.09 11.33
CA SER A 61 5.24 3.97 12.54
C SER A 61 5.95 4.34 13.84
N GLN A 62 7.29 4.46 13.82
CA GLN A 62 8.12 4.75 14.99
C GLN A 62 8.21 6.26 15.25
N LEU A 63 7.08 6.88 15.60
CA LEU A 63 7.03 8.27 16.05
C LEU A 63 7.90 8.47 17.31
N PRO A 64 8.78 9.49 17.35
CA PRO A 64 9.55 9.79 18.55
C PRO A 64 8.62 10.31 19.65
N ALA A 65 8.95 10.00 20.90
CA ALA A 65 8.35 10.69 22.03
C ALA A 65 8.79 12.16 22.02
N VAL A 66 7.83 13.08 22.04
CA VAL A 66 8.10 14.53 22.11
C VAL A 66 7.83 15.00 23.53
N ASP A 67 8.86 15.51 24.20
CA ASP A 67 8.74 16.12 25.53
C ASP A 67 8.53 17.65 25.38
N PRO A 68 7.31 18.17 25.62
CA PRO A 68 7.02 19.59 25.48
C PRO A 68 7.73 20.46 26.53
N SER A 69 8.23 19.87 27.62
CA SER A 69 8.99 20.60 28.65
C SER A 69 10.46 20.80 28.27
N ALA A 70 10.93 20.15 27.19
CA ALA A 70 12.30 20.25 26.68
C ALA A 70 12.34 20.61 25.18
N PRO A 71 12.03 21.86 24.79
CA PRO A 71 11.87 22.28 23.39
C PRO A 71 13.07 21.97 22.48
N ALA A 72 14.29 22.08 23.00
CA ALA A 72 15.51 21.71 22.26
C ALA A 72 15.55 20.21 21.93
N ARG A 73 15.27 19.34 22.92
CA ARG A 73 15.23 17.89 22.70
C ARG A 73 14.06 17.49 21.80
N ALA A 74 12.91 18.15 21.95
CA ALA A 74 11.75 17.96 21.09
C ALA A 74 12.10 18.26 19.62
N LYS A 75 12.75 19.41 19.37
CA LYS A 75 13.25 19.78 18.04
C LYS A 75 14.19 18.71 17.46
N ASP A 76 15.22 18.32 18.20
CA ASP A 76 16.22 17.35 17.71
C ASP A 76 15.60 15.98 17.40
N SER A 77 14.65 15.54 18.23
CA SER A 77 13.93 14.27 18.04
C SER A 77 13.06 14.32 16.77
N LEU A 78 12.36 15.42 16.53
CA LEU A 78 11.54 15.60 15.33
C LEU A 78 12.39 15.74 14.06
N VAL A 79 13.52 16.45 14.10
CA VAL A 79 14.46 16.57 12.96
C VAL A 79 15.04 15.19 12.61
N THR A 80 15.41 14.40 13.62
CA THR A 80 15.88 13.02 13.44
C THR A 80 14.80 12.17 12.78
N TYR A 81 13.57 12.21 13.30
CA TYR A 81 12.45 11.44 12.76
C TYR A 81 12.09 11.81 11.32
N LEU A 82 12.05 13.11 10.99
CA LEU A 82 11.85 13.56 9.60
C LEU A 82 12.98 13.08 8.68
N GLY A 83 14.20 12.96 9.20
CA GLY A 83 15.32 12.32 8.50
C GLY A 83 15.04 10.85 8.17
N SER A 84 14.66 10.06 9.17
CA SER A 84 14.32 8.64 8.98
C SER A 84 13.14 8.43 8.04
N LEU A 85 12.13 9.31 8.08
CA LEU A 85 11.02 9.30 7.12
C LEU A 85 11.51 9.58 5.69
N SER A 86 12.37 10.56 5.50
CA SER A 86 12.96 10.86 4.18
C SER A 86 13.73 9.66 3.60
N GLU A 87 14.50 8.98 4.45
CA GLU A 87 15.22 7.74 4.09
C GLU A 87 14.26 6.61 3.73
N ALA A 88 13.21 6.38 4.54
CA ALA A 88 12.21 5.36 4.27
C ALA A 88 11.46 5.61 2.94
N LEU A 89 11.16 6.86 2.60
CA LEU A 89 10.58 7.21 1.30
C LEU A 89 11.54 6.92 0.14
N THR A 90 12.83 7.17 0.31
CA THR A 90 13.86 6.79 -0.68
C THR A 90 13.95 5.28 -0.86
N GLU A 91 13.97 4.52 0.25
CA GLU A 91 14.02 3.06 0.19
C GLU A 91 12.78 2.47 -0.45
N LEU A 92 11.60 3.04 -0.18
CA LEU A 92 10.34 2.67 -0.78
C LEU A 92 10.34 2.91 -2.29
N ALA A 93 10.72 4.11 -2.73
CA ALA A 93 10.83 4.43 -4.17
C ALA A 93 11.83 3.49 -4.86
N GLY A 94 13.00 3.29 -4.27
CA GLY A 94 14.00 2.36 -4.79
C GLY A 94 13.53 0.90 -4.79
N GLY A 95 12.72 0.48 -3.81
CA GLY A 95 12.13 -0.85 -3.77
C GLY A 95 11.11 -1.07 -4.89
N ILE A 96 10.19 -0.13 -5.10
CA ILE A 96 9.21 -0.21 -6.18
C ILE A 96 9.91 -0.19 -7.55
N GLN A 97 10.92 0.65 -7.75
CA GLN A 97 11.69 0.69 -8.99
C GLN A 97 12.43 -0.63 -9.30
N ARG A 98 12.89 -1.34 -8.26
CA ARG A 98 13.56 -2.65 -8.44
C ARG A 98 12.62 -3.75 -8.93
N GLU A 99 11.32 -3.67 -8.61
CA GLU A 99 10.31 -4.58 -9.18
C GLU A 99 10.08 -4.36 -10.67
N GLY A 100 10.54 -3.22 -11.21
CA GLY A 100 10.37 -2.85 -12.60
C GLY A 100 8.94 -2.44 -12.95
N VAL A 101 8.67 -2.39 -14.25
CA VAL A 101 7.38 -1.92 -14.78
C VAL A 101 6.27 -2.91 -14.43
N PRO A 102 5.14 -2.47 -13.85
CA PRO A 102 4.04 -3.37 -13.58
C PRO A 102 3.49 -3.96 -14.89
N PRO A 103 3.23 -5.27 -14.96
CA PRO A 103 2.85 -5.96 -16.18
C PRO A 103 1.36 -5.77 -16.52
N VAL A 104 0.94 -4.51 -16.72
CA VAL A 104 -0.43 -4.08 -17.03
C VAL A 104 -0.42 -3.07 -18.18
N HIS A 105 -1.60 -2.73 -18.72
CA HIS A 105 -1.71 -1.60 -19.64
C HIS A 105 -1.23 -0.30 -18.98
N ASP A 106 -0.49 0.52 -19.73
CA ASP A 106 0.11 1.78 -19.24
C ASP A 106 0.96 1.64 -17.96
N GLY A 107 1.57 0.46 -17.76
CA GLY A 107 2.34 0.17 -16.55
C GLY A 107 3.49 1.17 -16.30
N GLN A 108 4.21 1.55 -17.35
CA GLN A 108 5.31 2.53 -17.24
C GLN A 108 4.82 3.89 -16.77
N ALA A 109 3.78 4.44 -17.40
CA ALA A 109 3.22 5.73 -17.03
C ALA A 109 2.62 5.69 -15.61
N THR A 110 2.06 4.54 -15.20
CA THR A 110 1.54 4.33 -13.85
C THR A 110 2.66 4.33 -12.81
N LEU A 111 3.76 3.64 -13.08
CA LEU A 111 4.95 3.65 -12.23
C LEU A 111 5.55 5.06 -12.12
N GLU A 112 5.70 5.78 -13.22
CA GLU A 112 6.25 7.14 -13.24
C GLU A 112 5.43 8.12 -12.40
N ARG A 113 4.09 8.05 -12.47
CA ARG A 113 3.22 8.87 -11.62
C ARG A 113 3.42 8.55 -10.15
N ALA A 114 3.45 7.27 -9.78
CA ALA A 114 3.69 6.86 -8.40
C ALA A 114 5.06 7.35 -7.88
N MET A 115 6.11 7.26 -8.70
CA MET A 115 7.45 7.74 -8.32
C MET A 115 7.47 9.26 -8.16
N SER A 116 6.80 10.02 -9.05
CA SER A 116 6.68 11.46 -8.93
C SER A 116 6.00 11.90 -7.63
N THR A 117 4.93 11.22 -7.22
CA THR A 117 4.24 11.48 -5.95
C THR A 117 5.11 11.15 -4.73
N LEU A 118 5.87 10.04 -4.77
CA LEU A 118 6.82 9.70 -3.72
C LEU A 118 7.93 10.74 -3.60
N ASP A 119 8.48 11.21 -4.71
CA ASP A 119 9.50 12.26 -4.73
C ASP A 119 8.98 13.60 -4.20
N ALA A 120 7.75 13.99 -4.58
CA ALA A 120 7.11 15.19 -4.06
C ALA A 120 6.85 15.09 -2.55
N SER A 121 6.48 13.90 -2.07
CA SER A 121 6.29 13.61 -0.66
C SER A 121 7.61 13.71 0.12
N LYS A 122 8.67 13.10 -0.42
CA LYS A 122 10.03 13.19 0.15
C LYS A 122 10.51 14.64 0.23
N SER A 123 10.35 15.40 -0.85
CA SER A 123 10.72 16.82 -0.90
C SER A 123 9.98 17.66 0.15
N SER A 124 8.69 17.36 0.37
CA SER A 124 7.90 18.01 1.43
C SER A 124 8.45 17.71 2.83
N VAL A 125 8.85 16.45 3.08
CA VAL A 125 9.48 16.03 4.34
C VAL A 125 10.83 16.70 4.54
N ASP A 126 11.68 16.72 3.52
CA ASP A 126 13.00 17.36 3.58
C ASP A 126 12.88 18.86 3.86
N THR A 127 11.90 19.52 3.24
CA THR A 127 11.60 20.93 3.48
C THR A 127 11.15 21.16 4.93
N ALA A 128 10.25 20.32 5.47
CA ALA A 128 9.81 20.41 6.86
C ALA A 128 10.98 20.18 7.84
N LYS A 129 11.85 19.19 7.55
CA LYS A 129 13.07 18.92 8.33
C LYS A 129 13.98 20.15 8.38
N ALA A 130 14.26 20.76 7.23
CA ALA A 130 15.13 21.92 7.14
C ALA A 130 14.57 23.13 7.91
N LYS A 131 13.27 23.41 7.77
CA LYS A 131 12.60 24.49 8.49
C LYS A 131 12.61 24.28 10.00
N LEU A 132 12.31 23.06 10.45
CA LEU A 132 12.34 22.73 11.87
C LEU A 132 13.76 22.82 12.44
N ALA A 133 14.76 22.36 11.69
CA ALA A 133 16.17 22.49 12.07
C ALA A 133 16.62 23.96 12.16
N ALA A 134 16.06 24.85 11.34
CA ALA A 134 16.35 26.29 11.38
C ALA A 134 15.58 27.06 12.47
N ALA A 135 14.44 26.56 12.95
CA ALA A 135 13.59 27.24 13.92
C ALA A 135 14.30 27.42 15.28
N ALA A 136 14.27 28.64 15.83
CA ALA A 136 14.78 28.91 17.16
C ALA A 136 13.79 28.43 18.23
N VAL A 137 14.24 27.60 19.18
CA VAL A 137 13.37 27.08 20.25
C VAL A 137 13.00 28.13 21.31
N THR A 138 13.68 29.27 21.30
CA THR A 138 13.37 30.44 22.13
C THR A 138 12.22 31.29 21.56
N ASP A 139 11.87 31.08 20.29
CA ASP A 139 10.71 31.69 19.64
C ASP A 139 9.61 30.62 19.48
N GLN A 140 8.75 30.57 20.49
CA GLN A 140 7.68 29.57 20.56
C GLN A 140 6.75 29.61 19.34
N ALA A 141 6.42 30.80 18.83
CA ALA A 141 5.53 30.93 17.68
C ALA A 141 6.15 30.35 16.42
N THR A 142 7.43 30.63 16.17
CA THR A 142 8.19 30.07 15.04
C THR A 142 8.36 28.55 15.16
N PHE A 143 8.65 28.06 16.37
CA PHE A 143 8.78 26.62 16.62
C PHE A 143 7.46 25.87 16.40
N GLU A 144 6.35 26.37 16.96
CA GLU A 144 5.03 25.78 16.77
C GLU A 144 4.60 25.80 15.28
N GLN A 145 4.94 26.86 14.55
CA GLN A 145 4.68 26.92 13.11
C GLN A 145 5.45 25.83 12.35
N ALA A 146 6.74 25.64 12.66
CA ALA A 146 7.53 24.58 12.06
C ALA A 146 6.98 23.18 12.37
N VAL A 147 6.49 22.95 13.60
CA VAL A 147 5.83 21.69 14.00
C VAL A 147 4.51 21.48 13.25
N ARG A 148 3.70 22.52 13.04
CA ARG A 148 2.46 22.43 12.23
C ARG A 148 2.76 22.10 10.76
N GLU A 149 3.80 22.69 10.19
CA GLU A 149 4.21 22.40 8.81
C GLU A 149 4.72 20.96 8.66
N ALA A 150 5.50 20.47 9.62
CA ALA A 150 5.88 19.06 9.69
C ALA A 150 4.65 18.15 9.79
N SER A 151 3.70 18.46 10.67
CA SER A 151 2.43 17.73 10.82
C SER A 151 1.63 17.67 9.51
N THR A 152 1.62 18.77 8.75
CA THR A 152 0.96 18.84 7.44
C THR A 152 1.65 17.93 6.42
N ALA A 153 2.98 17.83 6.45
CA ALA A 153 3.71 16.88 5.61
C ALA A 153 3.32 15.44 5.93
N PHE A 154 3.15 15.09 7.21
CA PHE A 154 2.69 13.76 7.64
C PHE A 154 1.27 13.43 7.17
N GLN A 155 0.34 14.39 7.25
CA GLN A 155 -1.03 14.16 6.78
C GLN A 155 -1.10 13.80 5.30
N ARG A 156 -0.20 14.36 4.47
CA ARG A 156 -0.12 14.00 3.05
C ARG A 156 0.35 12.57 2.81
N LEU A 157 1.11 12.01 3.74
CA LEU A 157 1.61 10.63 3.68
C LEU A 157 0.55 9.63 4.19
N GLY A 158 -0.24 10.02 5.19
CA GLY A 158 -1.24 9.17 5.86
C GLY A 158 -2.59 9.08 5.16
N THR A 159 -2.62 8.88 3.84
CA THR A 159 -3.87 8.60 3.12
C THR A 159 -4.27 7.13 3.25
N THR A 160 -5.57 6.82 3.15
CA THR A 160 -6.09 5.44 3.29
C THR A 160 -5.43 4.44 2.34
N ASP A 161 -5.07 4.87 1.13
CA ASP A 161 -4.40 4.01 0.14
C ASP A 161 -2.85 4.05 0.25
N GLY A 162 -2.33 4.90 1.13
CA GLY A 162 -0.92 5.08 1.41
C GLY A 162 -0.09 5.33 0.14
N PRO A 163 1.16 4.86 0.09
CA PRO A 163 2.04 5.07 -1.06
C PRO A 163 1.65 4.26 -2.30
N THR A 164 0.63 3.40 -2.21
CA THR A 164 0.15 2.59 -3.35
C THR A 164 -0.97 3.26 -4.15
N LYS A 165 -1.43 4.44 -3.72
CA LYS A 165 -2.58 5.12 -4.32
C LYS A 165 -2.49 5.24 -5.84
N ASP A 166 -1.42 5.85 -6.36
CA ASP A 166 -1.31 6.12 -7.80
C ASP A 166 -1.16 4.84 -8.63
N LEU A 167 -0.66 3.76 -8.02
CA LEU A 167 -0.61 2.44 -8.64
C LEU A 167 -2.03 1.85 -8.76
N LYS A 168 -2.86 2.02 -7.72
CA LYS A 168 -4.25 1.55 -7.69
C LYS A 168 -5.21 2.40 -8.53
N ASP A 169 -4.80 3.57 -9.02
CA ASP A 169 -5.60 4.32 -10.00
C ASP A 169 -5.65 3.58 -11.36
N ASN A 170 -4.75 2.62 -11.63
CA ASN A 170 -4.87 1.67 -12.72
C ASN A 170 -5.80 0.50 -12.31
N PRO A 171 -6.88 0.19 -13.06
CA PRO A 171 -7.87 -0.79 -12.65
C PRO A 171 -7.35 -2.24 -12.60
N GLU A 172 -6.40 -2.61 -13.47
CA GLU A 172 -5.79 -3.94 -13.44
C GLU A 172 -4.93 -4.11 -12.19
N LEU A 173 -4.17 -3.07 -11.83
CA LEU A 173 -3.41 -3.07 -10.58
C LEU A 173 -4.33 -3.03 -9.36
N ALA A 174 -5.38 -2.21 -9.35
CA ALA A 174 -6.35 -2.20 -8.27
C ALA A 174 -6.86 -3.62 -7.96
N GLN A 175 -7.24 -4.37 -9.01
CA GLN A 175 -7.65 -5.77 -8.87
C GLN A 175 -6.50 -6.65 -8.39
N ALA A 176 -5.28 -6.49 -8.93
CA ALA A 176 -4.12 -7.25 -8.51
C ALA A 176 -3.77 -7.05 -7.02
N PHE A 177 -3.78 -5.80 -6.53
CA PHE A 177 -3.58 -5.44 -5.12
C PHE A 177 -4.61 -6.12 -4.21
N THR A 178 -5.86 -6.32 -4.64
CA THR A 178 -6.85 -7.06 -3.83
C THR A 178 -6.54 -8.57 -3.72
N GLN A 179 -5.82 -9.12 -4.69
CA GLN A 179 -5.50 -10.55 -4.74
C GLN A 179 -4.15 -10.88 -4.11
N ALA A 180 -3.24 -9.91 -4.05
CA ALA A 180 -1.91 -10.04 -3.49
C ALA A 180 -1.95 -10.27 -1.95
N PRO A 181 -1.43 -11.42 -1.45
CA PRO A 181 -1.43 -11.76 -0.04
C PRO A 181 -0.82 -10.70 0.89
N ASN A 182 0.33 -10.13 0.53
CA ASN A 182 1.01 -9.12 1.32
C ASN A 182 0.22 -7.81 1.39
N CYS A 183 -0.58 -7.48 0.39
CA CYS A 183 -1.38 -6.26 0.35
C CYS A 183 -2.58 -6.27 1.31
N ARG A 184 -3.17 -7.46 1.56
CA ARG A 184 -4.32 -7.62 2.47
C ARG A 184 -3.99 -7.33 3.93
N ASN A 185 -2.70 -7.42 4.28
CA ASN A 185 -2.22 -7.20 5.65
C ASN A 185 -1.60 -5.80 5.82
N LEU A 186 -1.87 -4.84 4.94
CA LEU A 186 -1.39 -3.47 5.09
C LEU A 186 -2.27 -2.63 6.03
N ASP A 187 -3.56 -2.92 6.12
CA ASP A 187 -4.51 -2.21 7.00
C ASP A 187 -4.52 -2.70 8.46
N THR A 188 -3.76 -3.76 8.76
CA THR A 188 -3.70 -4.42 10.08
C THR A 188 -2.38 -4.20 10.82
N ALA A 189 -1.49 -3.38 10.26
CA ALA A 189 -0.19 -3.02 10.85
C ALA A 189 -0.24 -1.67 11.58
#